data_AF-A0AAW0G2I6-F1
#
_entry.id   AF-A0AAW0G2I6-F1
#
_cell.length_a   1.000
_cell.length_b   1.000
_cell.length_c   1.000
_cell.angle_alpha   90.00
_cell.angle_beta   90.00
_cell.angle_gamma   90.00
#
_symmetry.space_group_name_H-M   'P 1'
#
loop_
_entity.id
_entity.type
_entity.pdbx_description
1 polymer ?
#
loop_
_entity_poly.entity_id
_entity_poly.type
_entity_poly.pdbx_seq_one_letter_code
_entity_poly.pdbx_strand_id
1 'polypeptide(L)'
;MVFLSELYNNASKARIPFVFYSGNGDTLDSHRSTEVTIQNMTFGGIQGFTRKPSTSWFNDNGEFAGIVHQERNVTFVLFDFAGHQVPLYSPENAFIFLREFVLGNNPNGTVITASGTTTIVGGETPTLLNNDVLPGQEGIYVGSVVTTSTFTYPSATIAAWSHFTATASILP
;
A
#
# COMPACT_ATOMS: atom_id res chain seq x y z
N MET A 1 -0.27 7.22 -16.96
CA MET A 1 0.02 8.50 -16.30
C MET A 1 1.32 9.07 -16.85
N VAL A 2 1.23 9.87 -17.93
CA VAL A 2 2.41 10.39 -18.65
C VAL A 2 3.29 11.27 -17.74
N PHE A 3 2.68 12.18 -16.98
CA PHE A 3 3.39 13.09 -16.08
C PHE A 3 4.31 12.39 -15.08
N LEU A 4 3.80 11.43 -14.29
CA LEU A 4 4.60 10.75 -13.27
C LEU A 4 5.71 9.87 -13.88
N SER A 5 5.48 9.32 -15.07
CA SER A 5 6.49 8.54 -15.78
C SER A 5 7.67 9.42 -16.19
N GLU A 6 7.40 10.59 -16.75
CA GLU A 6 8.43 11.57 -17.11
C GLU A 6 9.16 12.13 -15.89
N LEU A 7 8.41 12.45 -14.84
CA LEU A 7 8.96 12.96 -13.58
C LEU A 7 9.94 11.94 -12.96
N TYR A 8 9.55 10.67 -12.89
CA TYR A 8 10.42 9.61 -12.38
C TYR A 8 11.63 9.37 -13.29
N ASN A 9 11.45 9.37 -14.61
CA ASN A 9 12.57 9.23 -15.55
C ASN A 9 13.60 10.35 -15.41
N ASN A 10 13.17 11.56 -15.02
CA ASN A 10 14.10 12.64 -14.69
C ASN A 10 14.76 12.43 -13.32
N ALA A 11 13.97 12.12 -12.28
CA ALA A 11 14.46 11.91 -10.92
C ALA A 11 15.48 10.75 -10.82
N SER A 12 15.23 9.66 -11.53
CA SER A 12 16.10 8.47 -11.56
C SER A 12 17.49 8.74 -12.15
N LYS A 13 17.64 9.69 -13.10
CA LYS A 13 18.96 10.14 -13.58
C LYS A 13 19.79 10.77 -12.47
N ALA A 14 19.13 11.40 -11.49
CA ALA A 14 19.75 11.94 -10.29
C ALA A 14 19.79 10.94 -9.12
N ARG A 15 19.39 9.67 -9.34
CA ARG A 15 19.29 8.62 -8.32
C ARG A 15 18.33 8.98 -7.17
N ILE A 16 17.28 9.73 -7.46
CA ILE A 16 16.24 10.07 -6.47
C ILE A 16 15.15 8.98 -6.52
N PRO A 17 14.97 8.18 -5.45
CA PRO A 17 13.92 7.19 -5.38
C PRO A 17 12.55 7.84 -5.12
N PHE A 18 11.48 7.13 -5.46
CA PHE A 18 10.11 7.55 -5.16
C PHE A 18 9.54 6.67 -4.06
N VAL A 19 8.94 7.28 -3.04
CA VAL A 19 8.23 6.57 -1.98
C VAL A 19 6.79 7.06 -1.96
N PHE A 20 5.87 6.14 -2.18
CA PHE A 20 4.43 6.34 -2.02
C PHE A 20 3.99 5.62 -0.77
N TYR A 21 3.10 6.23 0.01
CA TYR A 21 2.47 5.56 1.13
C TYR A 21 1.01 5.94 1.24
N SER A 22 0.22 5.05 1.84
CA SER A 22 -1.21 5.28 2.10
C SER A 22 -1.63 4.52 3.34
N GLY A 23 -2.65 5.01 4.04
CA GLY A 23 -3.35 4.23 5.05
C GLY A 23 -4.51 3.46 4.44
N ASN A 24 -4.71 2.19 4.81
CA ASN A 24 -5.81 1.37 4.29
C ASN A 24 -7.20 1.83 4.77
N GLY A 25 -7.27 2.65 5.81
CA GLY A 25 -8.49 3.25 6.35
C GLY A 25 -8.83 4.63 5.78
N ASP A 26 -8.04 5.15 4.84
CA ASP A 26 -8.35 6.42 4.19
C ASP A 26 -9.46 6.26 3.13
N THR A 27 -10.55 7.01 3.31
CA THR A 27 -11.68 7.06 2.38
C THR A 27 -11.73 8.36 1.59
N LEU A 28 -10.92 9.36 1.95
CA LEU A 28 -10.79 10.62 1.22
C LEU A 28 -9.84 10.44 0.03
N ASP A 29 -8.63 9.94 0.29
CA ASP A 29 -7.63 9.57 -0.72
C ASP A 29 -7.27 8.09 -0.59
N SER A 30 -8.18 7.23 -1.04
CA SER A 30 -8.02 5.78 -0.93
C SER A 30 -6.68 5.29 -1.50
N HIS A 31 -6.04 4.37 -0.79
CA HIS A 31 -4.82 3.69 -1.23
C HIS A 31 -4.97 3.07 -2.63
N ARG A 32 -6.18 2.67 -3.03
CA ARG A 32 -6.45 2.12 -4.37
C ARG A 32 -6.15 3.12 -5.48
N SER A 33 -6.39 4.42 -5.24
CA SER A 33 -6.04 5.48 -6.19
C SER A 33 -4.52 5.60 -6.35
N THR A 34 -3.77 5.48 -5.25
CA THR A 34 -2.30 5.43 -5.25
C THR A 34 -1.80 4.22 -6.05
N GLU A 35 -2.35 3.03 -5.79
CA GLU A 35 -2.01 1.80 -6.51
C GLU A 35 -2.28 1.92 -8.02
N VAL A 36 -3.45 2.41 -8.41
CA VAL A 36 -3.79 2.64 -9.82
C VAL A 36 -2.86 3.67 -10.46
N THR A 37 -2.50 4.71 -9.73
CA THR A 37 -1.55 5.72 -10.19
C THR A 37 -0.18 5.13 -10.46
N ILE A 38 0.34 4.30 -9.56
CA ILE A 38 1.61 3.58 -9.72
C ILE A 38 1.52 2.58 -10.88
N GLN A 39 0.43 1.81 -10.99
CA GLN A 39 0.25 0.86 -12.10
C GLN A 39 0.11 1.53 -13.45
N ASN A 40 -0.32 2.79 -13.49
CA ASN A 40 -0.35 3.61 -14.69
C ASN A 40 0.96 4.35 -14.99
N MET A 41 1.96 4.27 -14.11
CA MET A 41 3.26 4.90 -14.28
C MET A 41 4.25 3.92 -14.92
N THR A 42 5.08 4.40 -15.84
CA THR A 42 6.22 3.63 -16.38
C THR A 42 7.49 4.09 -15.70
N PHE A 43 8.18 3.17 -15.01
CA PHE A 43 9.43 3.43 -14.29
C PHE A 43 10.44 2.33 -14.58
N GLY A 44 11.72 2.65 -14.82
CA GLY A 44 12.71 1.63 -15.19
C GLY A 44 12.32 0.79 -16.42
N GLY A 45 11.62 1.39 -17.39
CA GLY A 45 11.27 0.79 -18.68
C GLY A 45 10.05 -0.14 -18.70
N ILE A 46 9.42 -0.43 -17.57
CA ILE A 46 8.22 -1.29 -17.49
C ILE A 46 7.10 -0.50 -16.81
N GLN A 47 5.87 -0.66 -17.30
CA GLN A 47 4.68 -0.06 -16.70
C GLN A 47 4.30 -0.79 -15.41
N GLY A 48 4.07 -0.04 -14.34
CA GLY A 48 3.58 -0.55 -13.07
C GLY A 48 4.57 -1.48 -12.37
N PHE A 49 4.18 -1.99 -11.21
CA PHE A 49 4.87 -3.10 -10.55
C PHE A 49 4.63 -4.40 -11.33
N THR A 50 5.68 -5.23 -11.45
CA THR A 50 5.57 -6.53 -12.12
C THR A 50 5.00 -7.62 -11.21
N ARG A 51 4.98 -7.35 -9.91
CA ARG A 51 4.47 -8.23 -8.86
C ARG A 51 3.48 -7.45 -8.01
N LYS A 52 2.42 -8.11 -7.57
CA LYS A 52 1.39 -7.47 -6.76
C LYS A 52 1.90 -7.26 -5.33
N PRO A 53 1.82 -6.04 -4.78
CA PRO A 53 2.20 -5.77 -3.40
C PRO A 53 1.47 -6.70 -2.41
N SER A 54 2.23 -7.49 -1.65
CA SER A 54 1.69 -8.38 -0.62
C SER A 54 2.71 -8.81 0.45
N THR A 55 3.89 -8.19 0.50
CA THR A 55 4.90 -8.48 1.52
C THR A 55 4.57 -7.74 2.81
N SER A 56 4.40 -8.47 3.90
CA SER A 56 4.18 -7.90 5.22
C SER A 56 5.39 -7.11 5.70
N TRP A 57 5.16 -6.01 6.41
CA TRP A 57 6.16 -5.40 7.28
C TRP A 57 5.61 -5.25 8.70
N PHE A 58 6.54 -5.16 9.64
CA PHE A 58 6.26 -5.19 11.06
C PHE A 58 6.94 -4.03 11.77
N ASN A 59 6.35 -3.59 12.87
CA ASN A 59 6.96 -2.59 13.73
C ASN A 59 8.03 -3.21 14.65
N ASP A 60 8.67 -2.39 15.48
CA ASP A 60 9.75 -2.82 16.38
C ASP A 60 9.26 -3.80 17.47
N ASN A 61 7.94 -3.85 17.73
CA ASN A 61 7.31 -4.82 18.64
C ASN A 61 6.96 -6.15 17.94
N GLY A 62 7.18 -6.27 16.63
CA GLY A 62 6.81 -7.43 15.83
C GLY A 62 5.33 -7.48 15.45
N GLU A 63 4.61 -6.37 15.58
CA GLU A 63 3.20 -6.25 15.20
C GLU A 63 3.09 -5.92 13.71
N PHE A 64 2.08 -6.49 13.05
CA PHE A 64 1.82 -6.23 11.63
C PHE A 64 1.51 -4.75 11.42
N ALA A 65 2.28 -4.09 10.56
CA ALA A 65 2.14 -2.66 10.28
C ALA A 65 1.63 -2.38 8.86
N GLY A 66 1.52 -3.42 8.02
CA GLY A 66 0.92 -3.36 6.69
C GLY A 66 1.74 -4.07 5.62
N ILE A 67 1.68 -3.54 4.40
CA ILE A 67 2.34 -4.13 3.21
C ILE A 67 3.42 -3.17 2.68
N VAL A 68 4.57 -3.72 2.29
CA VAL A 68 5.62 -3.00 1.58
C VAL A 68 5.91 -3.67 0.23
N HIS A 69 6.20 -2.87 -0.79
CA HIS A 69 6.66 -3.36 -2.08
C HIS A 69 7.70 -2.40 -2.64
N GLN A 70 8.81 -2.94 -3.11
CA GLN A 70 9.90 -2.13 -3.67
C GLN A 70 10.33 -2.73 -5.01
N GLU A 71 10.31 -1.91 -6.05
CA GLU A 71 10.72 -2.35 -7.37
C GLU A 71 11.26 -1.17 -8.16
N ARG A 72 12.47 -1.32 -8.73
CA ARG A 72 13.08 -0.31 -9.58
C ARG A 72 13.06 1.09 -8.93
N ASN A 73 13.52 1.21 -7.68
CA ASN A 73 13.56 2.46 -6.90
C ASN A 73 12.21 3.18 -6.71
N VAL A 74 11.10 2.46 -6.87
CA VAL A 74 9.78 2.88 -6.44
C VAL A 74 9.36 2.01 -5.28
N THR A 75 9.07 2.63 -4.14
CA THR A 75 8.61 1.97 -2.92
C THR A 75 7.16 2.35 -2.68
N PHE A 76 6.31 1.36 -2.41
CA PHE A 76 4.96 1.55 -1.93
C PHE A 76 4.82 0.95 -0.54
N VAL A 77 4.34 1.73 0.42
CA VAL A 77 4.04 1.28 1.78
C VAL A 77 2.57 1.53 2.09
N LEU A 78 1.83 0.45 2.28
CA LEU A 78 0.46 0.49 2.76
C LEU A 78 0.48 0.24 4.26
N PHE A 79 -0.07 1.18 5.03
CA PHE A 79 -0.21 1.05 6.47
C PHE A 79 -1.52 0.35 6.80
N ASP A 80 -1.44 -0.64 7.70
CA ASP A 80 -2.63 -1.18 8.33
C ASP A 80 -3.17 -0.22 9.38
N PHE A 81 -4.50 -0.16 9.49
CA PHE A 81 -5.25 0.60 10.48
C PHE A 81 -4.90 2.10 10.57
N ALA A 82 -4.55 2.73 9.44
CA ALA A 82 -4.26 4.16 9.38
C ALA A 82 -5.17 4.87 8.38
N GLY A 83 -5.59 6.11 8.71
CA GLY A 83 -6.35 6.99 7.82
C GLY A 83 -5.47 7.94 7.01
N HIS A 84 -6.05 9.04 6.54
CA HIS A 84 -5.40 10.05 5.69
C HIS A 84 -4.09 10.61 6.30
N GLN A 85 -4.11 10.89 7.59
CA GLN A 85 -2.97 11.42 8.32
C GLN A 85 -2.23 10.28 9.04
N VAL A 86 -1.53 9.43 8.29
CA VAL A 86 -0.83 8.24 8.84
C VAL A 86 -0.03 8.54 10.12
N PRO A 87 0.82 9.59 10.20
CA PRO A 87 1.56 9.88 11.43
C PRO A 87 0.71 10.32 12.62
N LEU A 88 -0.52 10.80 12.40
CA LEU A 88 -1.46 11.12 13.48
C LEU A 88 -2.09 9.85 14.06
N TYR A 89 -2.48 8.91 13.20
CA TYR A 89 -3.23 7.71 13.60
C TYR A 89 -2.33 6.52 13.93
N SER A 90 -1.11 6.49 13.42
CA SER A 90 -0.15 5.41 13.64
C SER A 90 1.27 5.96 13.78
N PRO A 91 1.54 6.81 14.81
CA PRO A 91 2.80 7.54 14.95
C PRO A 91 4.03 6.64 15.05
N GLU A 92 3.94 5.52 15.78
CA GLU A 92 5.05 4.56 15.95
C GLU A 92 5.43 3.92 14.63
N ASN A 93 4.45 3.35 13.90
CA ASN A 93 4.70 2.75 12.60
C ASN A 93 5.17 3.81 11.58
N ALA A 94 4.67 5.05 11.65
CA ALA A 94 5.10 6.13 10.77
C ALA A 94 6.57 6.52 11.01
N PHE A 95 7.02 6.52 12.27
CA PHE A 95 8.42 6.72 12.61
C PHE A 95 9.31 5.59 12.07
N ILE A 96 8.89 4.34 12.22
CA ILE A 96 9.60 3.17 11.69
C ILE A 96 9.66 3.22 10.17
N PHE A 97 8.56 3.54 9.51
CA PHE A 97 8.51 3.74 8.06
C PHE A 97 9.53 4.80 7.58
N LEU A 98 9.55 5.96 8.24
CA LEU A 98 10.51 7.02 7.93
C LEU A 98 11.95 6.53 8.10
N ARG A 99 12.24 5.84 9.21
CA ARG A 99 13.56 5.28 9.52
C ARG A 99 14.00 4.23 8.50
N GLU A 100 13.11 3.29 8.15
CA GLU A 100 13.46 2.07 7.41
C GLU A 100 13.40 2.25 5.89
N PHE A 101 12.36 2.92 5.39
CA PHE A 101 12.01 2.92 3.96
C PHE A 101 12.17 4.28 3.27
N VAL A 102 12.24 5.37 4.03
CA VAL A 102 12.47 6.72 3.47
C VAL A 102 13.93 7.14 3.63
N LEU A 103 14.46 7.04 4.85
CA LEU A 103 15.84 7.43 5.16
C LEU A 103 16.80 6.22 5.19
N GLY A 104 16.24 5.02 5.41
CA GLY A 104 16.98 3.76 5.52
C GLY A 104 17.12 3.02 4.20
N ASN A 105 17.56 1.78 4.32
CA ASN A 105 17.81 0.86 3.19
C ASN A 105 17.21 -0.54 3.45
N ASN A 106 16.11 -0.61 4.20
CA ASN A 106 15.48 -1.88 4.52
C ASN A 106 15.03 -2.58 3.24
N PRO A 107 15.50 -3.81 2.94
CA PRO A 107 15.23 -4.45 1.66
C PRO A 107 13.86 -5.14 1.61
N ASN A 108 13.09 -5.17 2.69
CA ASN A 108 11.82 -5.90 2.75
C ASN A 108 10.85 -5.46 1.63
N GLY A 109 10.23 -6.41 0.93
CA GLY A 109 9.37 -6.16 -0.23
C GLY A 109 10.12 -5.90 -1.54
N THR A 110 11.46 -5.95 -1.56
CA THR A 110 12.23 -5.73 -2.80
C THR A 110 12.10 -6.91 -3.76
N VAL A 111 11.68 -6.62 -4.99
CA VAL A 111 11.72 -7.56 -6.12
C VAL A 111 13.15 -7.66 -6.64
N ILE A 112 13.73 -8.86 -6.58
CA ILE A 112 15.07 -9.16 -7.08
C ILE A 112 14.93 -10.14 -8.24
N THR A 113 15.34 -9.71 -9.43
CA THR A 113 15.44 -10.60 -10.60
C THR A 113 16.91 -10.86 -10.91
N ALA A 114 17.35 -12.10 -10.72
CA ALA A 114 18.72 -12.52 -11.00
C ALA A 114 18.70 -13.84 -11.78
N SER A 115 19.45 -13.89 -12.90
CA SER A 115 19.59 -15.09 -13.73
C SER A 115 18.25 -15.72 -14.17
N GLY A 116 17.23 -14.90 -14.43
CA GLY A 116 15.89 -15.34 -14.83
C GLY A 116 14.96 -15.75 -13.68
N THR A 117 15.46 -15.78 -12.44
CA THR A 117 14.66 -16.07 -11.24
C THR A 117 14.26 -14.76 -10.57
N THR A 118 12.98 -14.62 -10.25
CA THR A 118 12.46 -13.48 -9.49
C THR A 118 12.09 -13.91 -8.07
N THR A 119 12.68 -13.26 -7.07
CA THR A 119 12.36 -13.44 -5.65
C THR A 119 11.94 -12.10 -5.03
N ILE A 120 11.24 -12.17 -3.90
CA ILE A 120 10.83 -11.00 -3.13
C ILE A 120 11.35 -11.15 -1.72
N VAL A 121 12.11 -10.16 -1.25
CA VAL A 121 12.65 -10.15 0.12
C VAL A 121 11.48 -10.06 1.10
N GLY A 122 11.45 -10.93 2.11
CA GLY A 122 10.32 -11.04 3.05
C GLY A 122 9.17 -11.93 2.57
N GLY A 123 9.20 -12.35 1.30
CA GLY A 123 8.16 -13.20 0.71
C GLY A 123 6.86 -12.45 0.41
N GLU A 124 5.87 -13.18 -0.09
CA GLU A 124 4.53 -12.66 -0.40
C GLU A 124 3.51 -13.34 0.51
N THR A 125 2.56 -12.56 1.02
CA THR A 125 1.46 -13.07 1.85
C THR A 125 0.12 -12.65 1.22
N PRO A 126 -0.28 -13.26 0.08
CA PRO A 126 -1.50 -12.88 -0.64
C PRO A 126 -2.78 -13.10 0.17
N THR A 127 -2.73 -13.93 1.21
CA THR A 127 -3.84 -14.16 2.14
C THR A 127 -4.20 -12.93 3.00
N LEU A 128 -3.36 -11.89 3.03
CA LEU A 128 -3.70 -10.60 3.63
C LEU A 128 -4.72 -9.81 2.81
N LEU A 129 -4.88 -10.16 1.54
CA LEU A 129 -5.70 -9.42 0.60
C LEU A 129 -7.08 -10.08 0.47
N ASN A 130 -8.13 -9.29 0.66
CA ASN A 130 -9.49 -9.66 0.33
C ASN A 130 -9.87 -8.98 -0.99
N ASN A 131 -10.15 -9.76 -2.04
CA ASN A 131 -10.44 -9.25 -3.39
C ASN A 131 -9.42 -8.20 -3.86
N ASP A 132 -8.13 -8.53 -3.70
CA ASP A 132 -6.99 -7.69 -4.07
C ASP A 132 -6.78 -6.41 -3.27
N VAL A 133 -7.41 -6.29 -2.10
CA VAL A 133 -7.32 -5.12 -1.22
C VAL A 133 -6.96 -5.57 0.19
N LEU A 134 -6.07 -4.85 0.87
CA LEU A 134 -5.91 -4.99 2.32
C LEU A 134 -7.09 -4.27 2.98
N PRO A 135 -8.05 -4.98 3.58
CA PRO A 135 -9.25 -4.34 4.11
C PRO A 135 -8.90 -3.41 5.27
N GLY A 136 -9.54 -2.23 5.30
CA GLY A 136 -9.56 -1.38 6.48
C GLY A 136 -10.61 -1.86 7.51
N GLN A 137 -10.78 -1.07 8.56
CA GLN A 137 -11.82 -1.30 9.57
C GLN A 137 -13.24 -1.08 9.00
N GLU A 138 -14.24 -1.75 9.59
CA GLU A 138 -15.65 -1.61 9.18
C GLU A 138 -16.27 -0.26 9.59
N GLY A 139 -15.76 0.35 10.66
CA GLY A 139 -16.27 1.61 11.20
C GLY A 139 -15.73 2.83 10.47
N ILE A 140 -16.61 3.74 10.06
CA ILE A 140 -16.25 5.04 9.53
C ILE A 140 -16.17 6.02 10.71
N TYR A 141 -14.97 6.51 10.99
CA TYR A 141 -14.78 7.56 11.98
C TYR A 141 -15.28 8.90 11.45
N VAL A 142 -16.19 9.52 12.19
CA VAL A 142 -16.77 10.83 11.90
C VAL A 142 -16.21 11.82 12.91
N GLY A 143 -15.80 12.98 12.42
CA GLY A 143 -15.24 14.06 13.22
C GLY A 143 -14.18 14.84 12.43
N SER A 144 -13.55 15.83 13.08
CA SER A 144 -12.43 16.59 12.52
C SER A 144 -11.26 16.46 13.47
N VAL A 145 -10.16 15.85 12.99
CA VAL A 145 -8.94 15.51 13.75
C VAL A 145 -9.17 14.47 14.86
N VAL A 146 -10.27 14.54 15.59
CA VAL A 146 -10.70 13.58 16.62
C VAL A 146 -11.97 12.85 16.18
N THR A 147 -12.07 11.57 16.54
CA THR A 147 -13.28 10.77 16.32
C THR A 147 -14.36 11.21 17.30
N THR A 148 -15.44 11.81 16.79
CA THR A 148 -16.62 12.19 17.60
C THR A 148 -17.68 11.10 17.63
N SER A 149 -17.74 10.30 16.57
CA SER A 149 -18.63 9.14 16.49
C SER A 149 -18.10 8.14 15.47
N THR A 150 -18.52 6.88 15.59
CA THR A 150 -18.24 5.84 14.59
C THR A 150 -19.55 5.45 13.93
N PHE A 151 -19.62 5.54 12.61
CA PHE A 151 -20.72 5.02 11.82
C PHE A 151 -20.36 3.63 11.29
N THR A 152 -21.25 2.67 11.47
CA THR A 152 -21.09 1.32 10.92
C THR A 152 -22.35 0.96 10.16
N TYR A 153 -22.20 0.41 8.96
CA TYR A 153 -23.34 -0.11 8.20
C TYR A 153 -23.98 -1.30 8.93
N PRO A 154 -25.29 -1.55 8.72
CA PRO A 154 -25.94 -2.74 9.26
C PRO A 154 -25.20 -4.02 8.86
N SER A 155 -25.08 -4.98 9.77
CA SER A 155 -24.35 -6.24 9.51
C SER A 155 -24.87 -7.00 8.29
N ALA A 156 -26.18 -6.94 8.02
CA ALA A 156 -26.78 -7.52 6.81
C ALA A 156 -26.27 -6.85 5.52
N THR A 157 -26.05 -5.53 5.54
CA THR A 157 -25.47 -4.78 4.42
C THR A 157 -24.02 -5.17 4.19
N ILE A 158 -23.22 -5.25 5.26
CA ILE A 158 -21.82 -5.69 5.20
C ILE A 158 -21.73 -7.12 4.64
N ALA A 159 -22.57 -8.04 5.13
CA ALA A 159 -22.60 -9.42 4.65
C ALA A 159 -23.00 -9.52 3.17
N ALA A 160 -24.00 -8.75 2.73
CA ALA A 160 -24.42 -8.70 1.33
C ALA A 160 -23.31 -8.17 0.43
N TRP A 161 -22.58 -7.13 0.86
CA TRP A 161 -21.43 -6.58 0.14
C TRP A 161 -20.27 -7.58 0.05
N SER A 162 -19.93 -8.24 1.15
CA SER A 162 -18.90 -9.28 1.18
C SER A 162 -19.25 -10.45 0.24
N HIS A 163 -20.51 -10.87 0.21
CA HIS A 163 -20.96 -11.90 -0.73
C HIS A 163 -20.89 -11.43 -2.19
N PHE A 164 -21.32 -10.19 -2.47
CA PHE A 164 -21.24 -9.61 -3.79
C PHE A 164 -19.79 -9.54 -4.28
N THR A 165 -18.88 -8.98 -3.50
CA THR A 165 -17.47 -8.82 -3.89
C THR A 165 -16.74 -10.15 -4.07
N ALA A 166 -17.09 -11.18 -3.29
CA ALA A 166 -16.53 -12.52 -3.47
C ALA A 166 -17.01 -13.23 -4.76
N THR A 167 -18.17 -12.83 -5.30
CA THR A 167 -18.80 -13.49 -6.47
C THR A 167 -18.74 -12.65 -7.74
N ALA A 168 -18.55 -11.33 -7.62
CA ALA A 168 -18.27 -10.40 -8.70
C ALA A 168 -16.84 -10.61 -9.23
N SER A 169 -16.59 -11.81 -9.74
CA SER A 169 -15.40 -12.09 -10.54
C SER A 169 -15.49 -11.25 -11.82
N ILE A 170 -14.38 -10.56 -12.09
CA ILE A 170 -14.22 -9.57 -13.16
C ILE A 170 -14.53 -10.27 -14.48
N LEU A 171 -15.66 -9.91 -15.12
CA LEU A 171 -15.88 -10.23 -16.53
C LEU A 171 -14.68 -9.66 -17.32
N PRO A 172 -14.02 -10.45 -18.19
CA PRO A 172 -12.93 -9.97 -19.02
C PRO A 172 -13.36 -8.85 -19.97
#